data_AF-A0A978VK31-F1
#
_entry.id   AF-A0A978VK31-F1
#
_cell.length_a   1.000
_cell.length_b   1.000
_cell.length_c   1.000
_cell.angle_alpha   90.00
_cell.angle_beta   90.00
_cell.angle_gamma   90.00
#
_symmetry.space_group_name_H-M   'P 1'
#
loop_
_entity.id
_entity.type
_entity.pdbx_description
1 polymer ?
#
loop_
_entity_poly.entity_id
_entity_poly.type
_entity_poly.pdbx_seq_one_letter_code
_entity_poly.pdbx_strand_id
1 'polypeptide(L)'
;MAFKSIKILAILFFLLLASTISQATVFDVKTYGAKPNGDITQALAKAWKDACAAQSPSKLVIPSGTYNLIEAKLQGPCKAPIEVQIQGTLRAPAVVTKASDSWVTIERLDRFTLNGGIFDGQGKNSYGKHCAVQEYCGKLPMVSFIFLIFNFNFYFLDSFNQTF
;
A
#
# COMPACT_ATOMS: atom_id res chain seq x y z
N MET A 1 -35.24 44.25 -1.54
CA MET A 1 -34.67 43.20 -0.65
C MET A 1 -34.62 41.81 -1.31
N ALA A 2 -35.61 41.42 -2.13
CA ALA A 2 -35.67 40.11 -2.80
C ALA A 2 -34.52 39.77 -3.79
N PHE A 3 -33.94 40.77 -4.47
CA PHE A 3 -32.85 40.54 -5.42
C PHE A 3 -31.53 40.12 -4.76
N LYS A 4 -31.31 40.51 -3.49
CA LYS A 4 -30.10 40.19 -2.72
C LYS A 4 -30.16 38.75 -2.21
N SER A 5 -31.35 38.30 -1.79
CA SER A 5 -31.59 36.92 -1.35
C SER A 5 -31.49 35.90 -2.49
N ILE A 6 -31.91 36.24 -3.72
CA ILE A 6 -31.76 35.35 -4.90
C ILE A 6 -30.28 35.11 -5.23
N LYS A 7 -29.43 36.15 -5.19
CA LYS A 7 -28.00 36.00 -5.45
C LYS A 7 -27.30 35.17 -4.37
N ILE A 8 -27.68 35.34 -3.10
CA ILE A 8 -27.16 34.54 -1.98
C ILE A 8 -27.55 33.07 -2.16
N LEU A 9 -28.80 32.79 -2.53
CA LEU A 9 -29.27 31.43 -2.76
C LEU A 9 -28.55 30.76 -3.94
N ALA A 10 -28.31 31.51 -5.03
CA ALA A 10 -27.57 31.04 -6.19
C ALA A 10 -26.09 30.76 -5.88
N ILE A 11 -25.43 31.61 -5.08
CA ILE A 11 -24.04 31.39 -4.64
C ILE A 11 -23.95 30.17 -3.73
N LEU A 12 -24.89 30.00 -2.79
CA LEU A 12 -24.94 28.81 -1.92
C LEU A 12 -25.16 27.53 -2.74
N PHE A 13 -26.05 27.56 -3.74
CA PHE A 13 -26.28 26.44 -4.65
C PHE A 13 -25.04 26.12 -5.51
N PHE A 14 -24.32 27.14 -5.99
CA PHE A 14 -23.08 26.97 -6.75
C PHE A 14 -21.92 26.42 -5.90
N LEU A 15 -21.83 26.84 -4.63
CA LEU A 15 -20.86 26.30 -3.67
C LEU A 15 -21.16 24.83 -3.30
N LEU A 16 -22.45 24.46 -3.22
CA LEU A 16 -22.88 23.07 -3.01
C LEU A 16 -22.52 22.16 -4.19
N LEU A 17 -22.56 22.67 -5.43
CA LEU A 17 -22.13 21.92 -6.62
C LEU A 17 -20.60 21.75 -6.69
N ALA A 18 -19.83 22.73 -6.21
CA ALA A 18 -18.38 22.71 -6.23
C ALA A 18 -17.75 21.70 -5.24
N SER A 19 -18.52 21.24 -4.24
CA SER A 19 -18.02 20.39 -3.15
C SER A 19 -18.52 18.95 -3.25
N THR A 20 -18.34 18.31 -4.41
CA THR A 20 -18.44 16.84 -4.50
C THR A 20 -17.13 16.20 -4.05
N ILE A 21 -16.97 16.02 -2.73
CA ILE A 21 -15.90 15.18 -2.20
C ILE A 21 -16.22 13.74 -2.64
N SER A 22 -15.51 13.24 -3.66
CA SER A 22 -15.63 11.84 -4.07
C SER A 22 -15.13 10.97 -2.91
N GLN A 23 -16.06 10.32 -2.21
CA GLN A 23 -15.73 9.43 -1.11
C GLN A 23 -14.95 8.24 -1.66
N ALA A 24 -13.77 7.98 -1.08
CA ALA A 24 -12.94 6.88 -1.54
C ALA A 24 -13.59 5.54 -1.20
N THR A 25 -13.65 4.63 -2.16
CA THR A 25 -14.13 3.26 -1.94
C THR A 25 -13.09 2.49 -1.12
N VAL A 26 -13.52 1.89 -0.01
CA VAL A 26 -12.62 1.20 0.93
C VAL A 26 -12.52 -0.29 0.62
N PHE A 27 -11.29 -0.79 0.52
CA PHE A 27 -10.94 -2.19 0.29
C PHE A 27 -10.12 -2.70 1.47
N ASP A 28 -10.77 -3.25 2.50
CA ASP A 28 -10.10 -3.82 3.68
C ASP A 28 -9.65 -5.26 3.39
N VAL A 29 -8.36 -5.56 3.54
CA VAL A 29 -7.84 -6.92 3.28
C VAL A 29 -8.51 -8.02 4.10
N LYS A 30 -9.13 -7.71 5.25
CA LYS A 30 -9.93 -8.66 6.04
C LYS A 30 -11.16 -9.15 5.28
N THR A 31 -11.80 -8.30 4.46
CA THR A 31 -12.93 -8.72 3.63
C THR A 31 -12.50 -9.70 2.53
N TYR A 32 -11.20 -9.72 2.23
CA TYR A 32 -10.56 -10.66 1.31
C TYR A 32 -9.97 -11.90 2.00
N GLY A 33 -10.24 -12.07 3.30
CA GLY A 33 -9.82 -13.24 4.08
C GLY A 33 -8.48 -13.10 4.80
N ALA A 34 -7.89 -11.90 4.84
CA ALA A 34 -6.67 -11.66 5.62
C ALA A 34 -6.93 -11.88 7.11
N LYS A 35 -5.97 -12.55 7.76
CA LYS A 35 -5.96 -12.76 9.21
C LYS A 35 -4.62 -12.32 9.79
N PRO A 36 -4.60 -11.66 10.96
CA PRO A 36 -3.37 -11.40 11.68
C PRO A 36 -2.58 -12.69 11.92
N ASN A 37 -1.26 -12.60 11.87
CA ASN A 37 -0.27 -13.68 11.93
C ASN A 37 -0.37 -14.73 10.80
N GLY A 38 -1.32 -14.57 9.87
CA GLY A 38 -1.48 -15.39 8.68
C GLY A 38 -0.76 -14.80 7.47
N ASP A 39 -0.65 -15.60 6.41
CA ASP A 39 -0.23 -15.14 5.10
C ASP A 39 -1.35 -14.34 4.42
N ILE A 40 -1.08 -13.08 4.10
CA ILE A 40 -2.04 -12.20 3.42
C ILE A 40 -1.81 -12.05 1.92
N THR A 41 -0.80 -12.72 1.36
CA THR A 41 -0.36 -12.55 -0.04
C THR A 41 -1.54 -12.57 -1.03
N GLN A 42 -2.42 -13.57 -0.92
CA GLN A 42 -3.59 -13.69 -1.80
C GLN A 42 -4.68 -12.66 -1.51
N ALA A 43 -4.92 -12.35 -0.23
CA ALA A 43 -5.94 -11.38 0.18
C ALA A 43 -5.55 -9.97 -0.29
N LEU A 44 -4.29 -9.59 -0.10
CA LEU A 44 -3.73 -8.32 -0.56
C LEU A 44 -3.77 -8.21 -2.09
N ALA A 45 -3.41 -9.27 -2.82
CA ALA A 45 -3.48 -9.27 -4.28
C ALA A 45 -4.90 -9.06 -4.82
N LYS A 46 -5.91 -9.68 -4.20
CA LYS A 46 -7.32 -9.50 -4.58
C LYS A 46 -7.81 -8.09 -4.23
N ALA A 47 -7.54 -7.61 -3.02
CA ALA A 47 -7.89 -6.26 -2.60
C ALA A 47 -7.26 -5.21 -3.51
N TRP A 48 -5.99 -5.36 -3.86
CA TRP A 48 -5.28 -4.48 -4.78
C TRP A 48 -5.91 -4.48 -6.17
N LYS A 49 -6.22 -5.65 -6.72
CA LYS A 49 -6.85 -5.78 -8.04
C LYS A 49 -8.16 -5.01 -8.11
N ASP A 50 -9.01 -5.17 -7.10
CA ASP A 50 -10.32 -4.52 -7.07
C ASP A 50 -10.21 -3.02 -6.83
N ALA A 51 -9.33 -2.60 -5.92
CA ALA A 51 -9.06 -1.19 -5.64
C ALA A 51 -8.51 -0.46 -6.89
N CYS A 52 -7.53 -1.07 -7.57
CA CYS A 52 -6.91 -0.52 -8.77
C CYS A 52 -7.90 -0.44 -9.96
N ALA A 53 -8.90 -1.32 -9.99
CA ALA A 53 -9.96 -1.34 -11.01
C ALA A 53 -11.14 -0.40 -10.70
N ALA A 54 -11.17 0.24 -9.52
CA ALA A 54 -12.23 1.16 -9.11
C ALA A 54 -12.26 2.41 -10.00
N GLN A 55 -13.47 2.88 -10.31
CA GLN A 55 -13.69 4.06 -11.17
C GLN A 55 -13.59 5.39 -10.41
N SER A 56 -13.71 5.33 -9.08
CA SER A 56 -13.56 6.44 -8.14
C SER A 56 -12.28 6.27 -7.32
N PRO A 57 -11.80 7.32 -6.63
CA PRO A 57 -10.71 7.19 -5.68
C PRO A 57 -10.93 6.00 -4.75
N SER A 58 -9.86 5.26 -4.45
CA SER A 58 -9.93 4.05 -3.64
C SER A 58 -8.94 4.09 -2.47
N LYS A 59 -9.28 3.39 -1.40
CA LYS A 59 -8.45 3.23 -0.21
C LYS A 59 -8.33 1.75 0.12
N LEU A 60 -7.14 1.17 -0.05
CA LEU A 60 -6.84 -0.17 0.42
C LEU A 60 -6.34 -0.10 1.86
N VAL A 61 -6.95 -0.86 2.76
CA VAL A 61 -6.62 -0.82 4.20
C VAL A 61 -6.03 -2.16 4.63
N ILE A 62 -4.86 -2.10 5.27
CA ILE A 62 -4.29 -3.19 6.07
C ILE A 62 -4.40 -2.79 7.54
N PRO A 63 -5.42 -3.29 8.28
CA PRO A 63 -5.65 -2.88 9.66
C PRO A 63 -4.52 -3.31 10.59
N SER A 64 -4.48 -2.77 11.80
CA SER A 64 -3.45 -3.11 12.80
C SER A 64 -3.32 -4.62 13.05
N GLY A 65 -2.08 -5.05 13.27
CA GLY A 65 -1.67 -6.45 13.42
C GLY A 65 -0.38 -6.74 12.66
N THR A 66 0.19 -7.92 12.89
CA THR A 66 1.32 -8.44 12.11
C THR A 66 0.79 -9.39 11.04
N TYR A 67 1.27 -9.29 9.80
CA TYR A 67 0.84 -10.14 8.70
C TYR A 67 2.05 -10.67 7.95
N ASN A 68 2.08 -11.97 7.68
CA ASN A 68 3.12 -12.53 6.83
C ASN A 68 2.78 -12.19 5.38
N LEU A 69 3.78 -11.75 4.63
CA LEU A 69 3.63 -11.43 3.22
C LEU A 69 4.80 -12.04 2.47
N ILE A 70 4.52 -13.01 1.60
CA ILE A 70 5.55 -13.72 0.84
C ILE A 70 6.06 -12.83 -0.29
N GLU A 71 5.12 -12.24 -1.04
CA GLU A 71 5.40 -11.36 -2.17
C GLU A 71 4.19 -10.46 -2.41
N ALA A 72 4.40 -9.16 -2.66
CA ALA A 72 3.38 -8.26 -3.17
C ALA A 72 3.87 -7.54 -4.43
N LYS A 73 3.03 -7.53 -5.47
CA LYS A 73 3.23 -6.71 -6.67
C LYS A 73 2.04 -5.77 -6.81
N LEU A 74 2.20 -4.57 -6.29
CA LEU A 74 1.20 -3.50 -6.35
C LEU A 74 1.47 -2.68 -7.61
N GLN A 75 1.03 -3.21 -8.75
CA GLN A 75 1.31 -2.65 -10.07
C GLN A 75 0.09 -1.93 -10.64
N GLY A 76 0.32 -0.78 -11.26
CA GLY A 76 -0.66 -0.09 -12.10
C GLY A 76 -0.56 -0.46 -13.60
N PRO A 77 -1.22 0.32 -14.47
CA PRO A 77 -1.96 1.54 -14.16
C PRO A 77 -3.30 1.26 -13.48
N CYS A 78 -3.67 2.09 -12.50
CA CYS A 78 -4.99 2.08 -11.87
C CYS A 78 -5.91 3.11 -12.53
N LYS A 79 -7.22 2.85 -12.52
CA LYS A 79 -8.21 3.70 -13.21
C LYS A 79 -8.47 5.03 -12.51
N ALA A 80 -8.22 5.09 -11.21
CA ALA A 80 -8.42 6.26 -10.36
C ALA A 80 -7.32 6.32 -9.29
N PRO A 81 -7.17 7.46 -8.58
CA PRO A 81 -6.23 7.58 -7.47
C PRO A 81 -6.44 6.50 -6.41
N ILE A 82 -5.34 5.96 -5.88
CA ILE A 82 -5.38 4.90 -4.87
C ILE A 82 -4.49 5.26 -3.68
N GLU A 83 -5.07 5.19 -2.49
CA GLU A 83 -4.39 5.27 -1.20
C GLU A 83 -4.23 3.86 -0.63
N VAL A 84 -3.03 3.50 -0.20
CA VAL A 84 -2.78 2.31 0.61
C VAL A 84 -2.49 2.77 2.03
N GLN A 85 -3.36 2.39 2.96
CA GLN A 85 -3.21 2.69 4.38
C GLN A 85 -2.82 1.41 5.13
N ILE A 86 -1.61 1.39 5.66
CA ILE A 86 -1.10 0.27 6.46
C ILE A 86 -1.03 0.72 7.91
N GLN A 87 -1.81 0.07 8.77
CA GLN A 87 -1.88 0.37 10.21
C GLN A 87 -1.12 -0.68 11.05
N GLY A 88 -0.43 -1.63 10.40
CA GLY A 88 0.23 -2.76 11.04
C GLY A 88 1.59 -3.08 10.43
N THR A 89 2.08 -4.30 10.70
CA THR A 89 3.38 -4.78 10.25
C THR A 89 3.21 -5.82 9.15
N LEU A 90 3.81 -5.56 8.00
CA LEU A 90 4.06 -6.57 6.98
C LEU A 90 5.39 -7.22 7.29
N ARG A 91 5.42 -8.54 7.40
CA ARG A 91 6.61 -9.31 7.73
C ARG A 91 7.01 -10.21 6.56
N ALA A 92 8.26 -10.06 6.12
CA ALA A 92 8.86 -10.83 5.04
C ALA A 92 8.93 -12.32 5.41
N PRO A 93 9.01 -13.24 4.43
CA PRO A 93 9.35 -14.62 4.74
C PRO A 93 10.78 -14.70 5.28
N ALA A 94 11.01 -15.59 6.26
CA ALA A 94 12.34 -15.79 6.84
C ALA A 94 13.35 -16.42 5.85
N VAL A 95 12.84 -17.07 4.80
CA VAL A 95 13.62 -17.61 3.69
C VAL A 95 13.03 -17.07 2.41
N VAL A 96 13.83 -16.37 1.62
CA VAL A 96 13.43 -15.89 0.30
C VAL A 96 13.46 -17.08 -0.66
N THR A 97 12.30 -17.68 -0.93
CA THR A 97 12.20 -18.88 -1.78
C THR A 97 12.06 -18.56 -3.27
N LYS A 98 11.88 -17.29 -3.64
CA LYS A 98 11.71 -16.85 -5.03
C LYS A 98 12.89 -15.99 -5.48
N ALA A 99 13.20 -16.08 -6.77
CA ALA A 99 14.29 -15.33 -7.40
C ALA A 99 14.10 -13.80 -7.46
N SER A 100 12.94 -13.30 -7.03
CA SER A 100 12.61 -11.86 -7.04
C SER A 100 13.58 -11.09 -6.14
N ASP A 101 14.13 -10.00 -6.67
CA ASP A 101 15.02 -9.09 -5.94
C ASP A 101 14.30 -8.32 -4.82
N SER A 102 12.97 -8.32 -4.84
CA SER A 102 12.13 -7.65 -3.86
C SER A 102 10.94 -8.49 -3.43
N TRP A 103 10.56 -8.41 -2.15
CA TRP A 103 9.35 -9.04 -1.62
C TRP A 103 8.12 -8.13 -1.67
N VAL A 104 8.31 -6.82 -1.82
CA VAL A 104 7.23 -5.86 -2.10
C VAL A 104 7.67 -4.95 -3.24
N THR A 105 6.93 -4.97 -4.34
CA THR A 105 7.16 -4.14 -5.51
C THR A 105 5.95 -3.24 -5.71
N ILE A 106 6.20 -1.93 -5.74
CA ILE A 106 5.20 -0.91 -6.09
C ILE A 106 5.71 -0.18 -7.33
N GLU A 107 4.95 -0.23 -8.42
CA GLU A 107 5.40 0.33 -9.71
C GLU A 107 4.24 0.74 -10.65
N ARG A 108 4.57 1.61 -11.61
CA ARG A 108 3.65 2.05 -12.69
C ARG A 108 2.33 2.64 -12.20
N LEU A 109 2.39 3.43 -11.12
CA LEU A 109 1.25 4.11 -10.54
C LEU A 109 1.23 5.60 -10.85
N ASP A 110 0.03 6.15 -10.97
CA ASP A 110 -0.26 7.58 -11.05
C ASP A 110 -1.16 7.96 -9.87
N ARG A 111 -0.89 9.11 -9.24
CA ARG A 111 -1.64 9.62 -8.07
C ARG A 111 -1.82 8.57 -6.97
N PHE A 112 -0.70 7.96 -6.57
CA PHE A 112 -0.63 6.98 -5.50
C PHE A 112 -0.21 7.62 -4.17
N THR A 113 -0.85 7.18 -3.10
CA THR A 113 -0.46 7.53 -1.73
C THR A 113 -0.23 6.26 -0.92
N LEU A 114 0.92 6.17 -0.24
CA LEU A 114 1.18 5.17 0.79
C LEU A 114 1.23 5.88 2.14
N ASN A 115 0.43 5.39 3.09
CA ASN A 115 0.28 5.97 4.42
C ASN A 115 0.50 4.90 5.49
N GLY A 116 1.50 5.14 6.35
CA GLY A 116 1.81 4.31 7.51
C GLY A 116 2.44 2.96 7.17
N GLY A 117 2.62 2.17 8.23
CA GLY A 117 2.98 0.76 8.15
C GLY A 117 4.45 0.48 8.47
N ILE A 118 4.68 -0.74 8.91
CA ILE A 118 6.01 -1.27 9.21
C ILE A 118 6.31 -2.40 8.23
N PHE A 119 7.43 -2.29 7.52
CA PHE A 119 7.94 -3.36 6.66
C PHE A 119 9.09 -4.06 7.38
N ASP A 120 8.79 -5.19 8.02
CA ASP A 120 9.76 -6.04 8.69
C ASP A 120 10.40 -7.02 7.70
N GLY A 121 11.58 -6.68 7.23
CA GLY A 121 12.37 -7.51 6.32
C GLY A 121 13.04 -8.72 6.98
N GLN A 122 12.97 -8.89 8.31
CA GLN A 122 13.63 -9.99 9.02
C GLN A 122 15.15 -10.17 8.72
N GLY A 123 15.87 -9.10 8.35
CA GLY A 123 17.29 -9.16 7.95
C GLY A 123 18.22 -9.84 8.97
N LYS A 124 17.97 -9.64 10.27
CA LYS A 124 18.73 -10.29 11.37
C LYS A 124 18.64 -11.82 11.37
N ASN A 125 17.55 -12.39 10.87
CA ASN A 125 17.39 -13.85 10.80
C ASN A 125 18.13 -14.47 9.61
N SER A 126 18.51 -13.63 8.64
CA SER A 126 19.32 -14.00 7.47
C SER A 126 20.81 -13.73 7.72
N TYR A 127 21.15 -12.73 8.54
CA TYR A 127 22.51 -12.39 8.91
C TYR A 127 23.05 -13.34 10.01
N GLY A 128 24.26 -13.88 9.81
CA GLY A 128 24.96 -14.69 10.82
C GLY A 128 24.90 -16.20 10.66
N LYS A 129 24.21 -16.75 9.65
CA LYS A 129 24.45 -18.15 9.24
C LYS A 129 25.75 -18.20 8.43
N HIS A 130 26.85 -18.54 9.09
CA HIS A 130 28.07 -18.99 8.41
C HIS A 130 27.70 -20.25 7.61
N CYS A 131 27.60 -20.11 6.31
CA CYS A 131 27.55 -21.24 5.42
C CYS A 131 28.96 -21.83 5.29
N ALA A 132 29.07 -23.11 4.95
CA ALA A 132 30.32 -23.88 4.97
C ALA A 132 31.43 -23.34 4.03
N VAL A 133 31.12 -22.28 3.28
CA VAL A 133 32.02 -21.54 2.38
C VAL A 133 31.74 -20.06 2.65
N GLN A 134 32.78 -19.21 2.63
CA GLN A 134 32.80 -17.80 3.02
C GLN A 134 31.90 -16.86 2.18
N GLU A 135 30.62 -17.17 2.02
CA GLU A 135 29.61 -16.33 1.38
C GLU A 135 28.42 -16.13 2.33
N TYR A 136 27.92 -14.89 2.37
CA TYR A 136 26.67 -14.57 3.06
C TYR A 136 25.53 -15.33 2.39
N CYS A 137 24.79 -16.10 3.17
CA CYS A 137 23.81 -17.03 2.62
C CYS A 137 22.51 -16.33 2.19
N GLY A 138 22.32 -16.21 0.87
CA GLY A 138 21.04 -15.93 0.22
C GLY A 138 20.71 -14.45 -0.03
N LYS A 139 19.84 -14.19 -1.02
CA LYS A 139 19.30 -12.85 -1.31
C LYS A 139 18.50 -12.35 -0.10
N LEU A 140 18.78 -11.11 0.33
CA LEU A 140 18.05 -10.45 1.39
C LEU A 140 16.67 -9.99 0.87
N PRO A 141 15.59 -10.08 1.67
CA PRO A 141 14.29 -9.55 1.30
C PRO A 141 14.34 -8.01 1.30
N MET A 142 14.56 -7.43 0.11
CA MET A 142 14.55 -5.98 -0.08
C MET A 142 13.13 -5.50 -0.37
N VAL A 143 12.74 -4.32 0.13
CA VAL A 143 11.55 -3.62 -0.38
C VAL A 143 12.01 -2.73 -1.53
N SER A 144 11.37 -2.84 -2.69
CA SER A 144 11.72 -2.07 -3.89
C SER A 144 10.55 -1.20 -4.33
N PHE A 145 10.82 0.09 -4.46
CA PHE A 145 9.89 1.04 -5.05
C PHE A 145 10.46 1.48 -6.40
N ILE A 146 9.77 1.11 -7.48
CA ILE A 146 10.19 1.46 -8.84
C ILE A 146 9.20 2.48 -9.39
N PHE A 147 9.57 3.75 -9.31
CA PHE A 147 8.74 4.85 -9.77
C PHE A 147 8.95 5.08 -11.27
N LEU A 148 7.90 4.89 -12.08
CA LEU A 148 7.97 5.09 -13.53
C LEU A 148 7.17 6.30 -14.04
N ILE A 149 6.44 7.05 -13.19
CA ILE A 149 5.67 8.27 -13.57
C ILE A 149 5.64 9.31 -12.41
N PHE A 150 5.32 10.58 -12.71
CA PHE A 150 5.27 11.74 -11.80
C PHE A 150 3.99 11.79 -10.92
N ASN A 151 4.10 12.31 -9.68
CA ASN A 151 3.05 12.51 -8.65
C ASN A 151 2.87 11.37 -7.62
N PHE A 152 3.94 11.05 -6.90
CA PHE A 152 3.93 10.17 -5.73
C PHE A 152 4.02 11.00 -4.45
N ASN A 153 3.16 10.70 -3.48
CA ASN A 153 3.32 11.19 -2.11
C ASN A 153 3.52 10.01 -1.16
N PHE A 154 4.69 9.94 -0.52
CA PHE A 154 4.92 9.09 0.64
C PHE A 154 4.66 9.91 1.88
N TYR A 155 3.60 9.59 2.61
CA TYR A 155 3.39 10.14 3.93
C TYR A 155 3.66 9.03 4.95
N PHE A 156 4.78 9.18 5.65
CA PHE A 156 5.10 8.46 6.89
C PHE A 156 5.16 6.93 6.75
N LEU A 157 6.33 6.39 6.43
CA LEU A 157 6.65 4.98 6.72
C LEU A 157 7.28 4.97 8.11
N ASP A 158 6.55 4.46 9.11
CA ASP A 158 6.94 4.54 10.53
C ASP A 158 8.29 3.85 10.79
N SER A 159 8.64 2.82 10.01
CA SER A 159 9.98 2.23 10.01
C SER A 159 10.18 1.23 8.85
N PHE A 160 11.31 1.38 8.14
CA PHE A 160 11.95 0.23 7.49
C PHE A 160 12.91 -0.37 8.50
N ASN A 161 12.50 -1.44 9.18
CA ASN A 161 13.43 -2.16 10.02
C ASN A 161 14.28 -3.12 9.14
N GLN A 162 15.14 -2.55 8.31
CA GLN A 162 16.28 -3.26 7.72
C GLN A 162 17.39 -3.25 8.77
N THR A 163 17.19 -3.94 9.89
CA THR A 163 18.29 -4.12 10.83
C THR A 163 19.36 -5.00 10.18
N PHE A 164 20.46 -4.35 9.83
CA PHE A 164 21.76 -4.93 9.49
C PHE A 164 22.32 -5.71 10.69
#